data_AF-A0A7L2ZA69-F1
#
_entry.id   AF-A0A7L2ZA69-F1
#
_cell.length_a   1.000
_cell.length_b   1.000
_cell.length_c   1.000
_cell.angle_alpha   90.00
_cell.angle_beta   90.00
_cell.angle_gamma   90.00
#
_symmetry.space_group_name_H-M   'P 1'
#
loop_
_entity.id
_entity.type
_entity.pdbx_description
1 polymer ?
#
loop_
_entity_poly.entity_id
_entity_poly.type
_entity_poly.pdbx_seq_one_letter_code
_entity_poly.pdbx_strand_id
1 'polypeptide(L)'
;ENKYVKFFRSKPELPPGLNPDPTPSPPSRGTPGRPEGCDPSPTLSKSARRNLKRKEKRKQQQEKDRENRENNHGDGLSQALEKMGLGGGGGGGGGDSDNGGGGEKNERSRRMKSLRKKLRQVEELRLRLERGALPEPSPEQLQKLGRRRALEEELRALEMDS
;
A
#
# COMPACT_ATOMS: atom_id res chain seq x y z
N GLU A 1 -31.81 -23.31 -19.30
CA GLU A 1 -30.81 -22.47 -19.98
C GLU A 1 -29.50 -22.52 -19.18
N ASN A 2 -28.39 -22.95 -19.80
CA ASN A 2 -27.16 -23.28 -19.08
C ASN A 2 -26.29 -22.01 -18.89
N LYS A 3 -26.03 -21.64 -17.63
CA LYS A 3 -25.41 -20.36 -17.21
C LYS A 3 -24.01 -20.15 -17.81
N TYR A 4 -23.35 -21.24 -18.17
CA TYR A 4 -21.99 -21.28 -18.69
C TYR A 4 -21.90 -21.03 -20.21
N VAL A 5 -23.03 -20.97 -20.92
CA VAL A 5 -23.04 -20.76 -22.39
C VAL A 5 -22.97 -19.26 -22.75
N LYS A 6 -23.33 -18.35 -21.84
CA LYS A 6 -23.34 -16.89 -22.08
C LYS A 6 -21.94 -16.31 -22.32
N PHE A 7 -20.89 -16.88 -21.72
CA PHE A 7 -19.51 -16.44 -21.92
C PHE A 7 -18.91 -16.89 -23.26
N PHE A 8 -19.44 -17.96 -23.86
CA PHE A 8 -18.96 -18.44 -25.17
C PHE A 8 -19.52 -17.62 -26.34
N ARG A 9 -20.67 -16.97 -26.15
CA ARG A 9 -21.34 -16.16 -27.19
C ARG A 9 -20.86 -14.71 -27.23
N SER A 10 -20.13 -14.24 -26.21
CA SER A 10 -19.59 -12.87 -26.13
C SER A 10 -18.07 -12.88 -26.11
N LYS A 11 -17.42 -13.46 -27.14
CA LYS A 11 -16.01 -13.15 -27.35
C LYS A 11 -15.93 -11.66 -27.71
N PRO A 12 -15.19 -10.83 -26.95
CA PRO A 12 -14.99 -9.44 -27.32
C PRO A 12 -14.26 -9.45 -28.66
N GLU A 13 -14.92 -8.89 -29.68
CA GLU A 13 -14.40 -8.86 -31.05
C GLU A 13 -13.08 -8.10 -31.13
N LEU A 14 -12.91 -7.12 -30.24
CA LEU A 14 -11.76 -6.24 -30.18
C LEU A 14 -10.94 -6.51 -28.91
N PRO A 15 -9.60 -6.44 -29.01
CA PRO A 15 -8.73 -6.58 -27.87
C PRO A 15 -9.02 -5.50 -26.82
N PRO A 16 -8.77 -5.78 -25.53
CA PRO A 16 -8.91 -4.79 -24.47
C PRO A 16 -8.14 -3.51 -24.82
N GLY A 17 -8.84 -2.38 -24.92
CA GLY A 17 -8.25 -1.08 -25.23
C GLY A 17 -8.54 -0.55 -26.64
N LEU A 18 -9.16 -1.34 -27.52
CA LEU A 18 -9.61 -0.87 -28.84
C LEU A 18 -11.15 -0.76 -28.84
N ASN A 19 -11.66 0.47 -28.86
CA ASN A 19 -13.10 0.72 -28.98
C ASN A 19 -13.53 0.56 -30.45
N PRO A 20 -14.75 0.06 -30.72
CA PRO A 20 -15.26 0.04 -32.08
C PRO A 20 -15.39 1.46 -32.61
N ASP A 21 -14.92 1.67 -33.83
CA ASP A 21 -14.99 2.93 -34.56
C ASP A 21 -16.46 3.33 -34.75
N PRO A 22 -16.88 4.60 -34.50
CA PRO A 22 -18.27 5.01 -34.58
C PRO A 22 -18.72 5.06 -36.05
N THR A 23 -19.19 3.93 -36.58
CA THR A 23 -20.02 3.93 -37.78
C THR A 23 -21.42 4.45 -37.42
N PRO A 24 -22.00 5.39 -38.20
CA PRO A 24 -23.26 6.01 -37.83
C PRO A 24 -24.43 5.10 -38.20
N SER A 25 -25.17 4.59 -37.21
CA SER A 25 -26.49 3.99 -37.42
C SER A 25 -27.43 4.23 -36.21
N PRO A 26 -28.77 4.22 -36.42
CA PRO A 26 -29.72 5.25 -35.95
C PRO A 26 -30.32 5.00 -34.55
N PRO A 27 -31.06 5.97 -33.97
CA PRO A 27 -31.48 5.93 -32.58
C PRO A 27 -32.74 5.10 -32.38
N SER A 28 -32.67 4.02 -31.58
CA SER A 28 -33.89 3.43 -31.02
C SER A 28 -33.66 2.47 -29.85
N ARG A 29 -34.38 2.78 -28.76
CA ARG A 29 -35.00 1.84 -27.79
C ARG A 29 -34.10 1.09 -26.80
N GLY A 30 -34.08 1.66 -25.59
CA GLY A 30 -34.82 1.06 -24.47
C GLY A 30 -34.11 -0.04 -23.70
N THR A 31 -33.53 0.32 -22.55
CA THR A 31 -33.34 -0.59 -21.41
C THR A 31 -34.08 -0.03 -20.19
N PRO A 32 -35.07 -0.76 -19.62
CA PRO A 32 -35.79 -0.32 -18.43
C PRO A 32 -34.95 -0.71 -17.20
N GLY A 33 -34.60 0.27 -16.38
CA GLY A 33 -33.85 0.01 -15.14
C GLY A 33 -33.10 1.21 -14.55
N ARG A 34 -33.18 2.40 -15.14
CA ARG A 34 -32.61 3.63 -14.58
C ARG A 34 -33.69 4.38 -13.79
N PRO A 35 -33.62 4.48 -12.45
CA PRO A 35 -34.38 5.51 -11.77
C PRO A 35 -33.72 6.85 -12.09
N GLU A 36 -34.37 7.59 -12.97
CA GLU A 36 -34.29 9.05 -13.11
C GLU A 36 -34.75 9.66 -11.77
N GLY A 37 -33.88 10.44 -11.15
CA GLY A 37 -34.16 11.05 -9.86
C GLY A 37 -33.01 11.92 -9.36
N CYS A 38 -33.14 13.22 -9.61
CA CYS A 38 -32.59 14.33 -8.84
C CYS A 38 -31.18 14.87 -9.19
N ASP A 39 -31.22 15.97 -9.95
CA ASP A 39 -30.46 17.22 -9.75
C ASP A 39 -29.06 17.40 -10.40
N PRO A 40 -28.86 18.45 -11.25
CA PRO A 40 -27.56 18.83 -11.77
C PRO A 40 -26.85 19.79 -10.82
N SER A 41 -26.57 19.35 -9.59
CA SER A 41 -25.49 19.92 -8.78
C SER A 41 -24.21 19.09 -9.04
N PRO A 42 -22.98 19.53 -8.69
CA PRO A 42 -21.74 18.87 -9.08
C PRO A 42 -21.57 17.58 -8.26
N THR A 43 -22.40 16.61 -8.57
CA THR A 43 -22.63 15.48 -7.69
C THR A 43 -21.72 14.34 -8.11
N LEU A 44 -20.58 14.34 -7.43
CA LEU A 44 -19.62 13.23 -7.32
C LEU A 44 -20.25 11.88 -7.68
N SER A 45 -19.60 11.13 -8.58
CA SER A 45 -20.01 9.81 -9.04
C SER A 45 -20.37 8.88 -7.88
N LYS A 46 -21.21 7.87 -8.12
CA LYS A 46 -21.61 6.86 -7.10
C LYS A 46 -20.41 6.32 -6.30
N SER A 47 -19.28 6.08 -6.97
CA SER A 47 -18.02 5.66 -6.36
C SER A 47 -17.40 6.73 -5.46
N ALA A 48 -17.42 7.99 -5.88
CA ALA A 48 -16.92 9.12 -5.10
C ALA A 48 -17.74 9.33 -3.83
N ARG A 49 -19.08 9.23 -3.89
CA ARG A 49 -19.94 9.25 -2.69
C ARG A 49 -19.63 8.11 -1.73
N ARG A 50 -19.45 6.88 -2.24
CA ARG A 50 -19.08 5.72 -1.41
C ARG A 50 -17.70 5.88 -0.76
N ASN A 51 -16.73 6.44 -1.48
CA ASN A 51 -15.40 6.69 -0.95
C ASN A 51 -15.39 7.80 0.10
N LEU A 52 -16.17 8.87 -0.08
CA LEU A 52 -16.32 9.92 0.93
C LEU A 52 -16.87 9.33 2.24
N LYS A 53 -17.92 8.50 2.15
CA LYS A 53 -18.51 7.82 3.32
C LYS A 53 -17.54 6.87 4.02
N ARG A 54 -16.68 6.17 3.26
CA ARG A 54 -15.60 5.34 3.85
C ARG A 54 -14.54 6.17 4.56
N LYS A 55 -14.15 7.29 3.96
CA LYS A 55 -13.15 8.20 4.51
C LYS A 55 -13.66 8.84 5.80
N GLU A 56 -14.93 9.22 5.84
CA GLU A 56 -15.60 9.74 7.03
C GLU A 56 -15.71 8.70 8.15
N LYS A 57 -16.10 7.45 7.84
CA LYS A 57 -16.13 6.36 8.83
C LYS A 57 -14.74 6.08 9.42
N ARG A 58 -13.68 6.11 8.59
CA ARG A 58 -12.29 5.95 9.05
C ARG A 58 -11.87 7.11 9.97
N LYS A 59 -12.34 8.33 9.69
CA LYS A 59 -12.05 9.51 10.53
C LYS A 59 -12.71 9.41 11.90
N GLN A 60 -13.99 9.01 11.96
CA GLN A 60 -14.68 8.78 13.24
C GLN A 60 -14.01 7.68 14.07
N GLN A 61 -13.49 6.63 13.43
CA GLN A 61 -12.74 5.60 14.13
C GLN A 61 -11.41 6.13 14.67
N GLN A 62 -10.67 6.93 13.90
CA GLN A 62 -9.45 7.59 14.38
C GLN A 62 -9.71 8.57 15.51
N GLU A 63 -10.80 9.35 15.46
CA GLU A 63 -11.17 10.26 16.55
C GLU A 63 -11.55 9.50 17.81
N LYS A 64 -12.31 8.40 17.69
CA LYS A 64 -12.63 7.52 18.82
C LYS A 64 -11.39 6.82 19.40
N ASP A 65 -10.47 6.38 18.55
CA ASP A 65 -9.19 5.80 18.98
C ASP A 65 -8.29 6.87 19.63
N ARG A 66 -8.35 8.12 19.16
CA ARG A 66 -7.62 9.26 19.73
C ARG A 66 -8.17 9.68 21.09
N GLU A 67 -9.49 9.77 21.25
CA GLU A 67 -10.16 10.06 22.52
C GLU A 67 -9.90 8.93 23.55
N ASN A 68 -9.96 7.67 23.12
CA ASN A 68 -9.60 6.54 23.98
C ASN A 68 -8.12 6.54 24.38
N ARG A 69 -7.22 7.04 23.51
CA ARG A 69 -5.79 7.19 23.80
C ARG A 69 -5.49 8.37 24.72
N GLU A 70 -6.29 9.43 24.64
CA GLU A 70 -6.17 10.62 25.48
C GLU A 70 -6.70 10.36 26.90
N ASN A 71 -7.79 9.58 27.03
CA ASN A 71 -8.31 9.13 28.33
C ASN A 71 -7.49 8.02 28.99
N ASN A 72 -6.56 7.39 28.26
CA ASN A 72 -5.79 6.22 28.71
C ASN A 72 -4.29 6.44 28.46
N HIS A 73 -3.81 7.65 28.78
CA HIS A 73 -2.52 8.26 28.39
C HIS A 73 -1.23 7.53 28.86
N GLY A 74 -1.30 6.30 29.34
CA GLY A 74 -0.11 5.53 29.77
C GLY A 74 -0.06 4.11 29.22
N ASP A 75 -1.15 3.34 29.35
CA ASP A 75 -1.10 1.88 29.16
C ASP A 75 -1.48 1.41 27.76
N GLY A 76 -2.23 2.21 27.00
CA GLY A 76 -2.72 1.78 25.69
C GLY A 76 -1.62 1.63 24.64
N LEU A 77 -0.54 2.40 24.75
CA LEU A 77 0.58 2.33 23.80
C LEU A 77 1.46 1.10 24.03
N SER A 78 1.76 0.80 25.29
CA SER A 78 2.49 -0.39 25.70
C SER A 78 1.72 -1.65 25.32
N GLN A 79 0.41 -1.70 25.61
CA GLN A 79 -0.43 -2.84 25.20
C GLN A 79 -0.61 -2.97 23.69
N ALA A 80 -0.71 -1.85 22.95
CA ALA A 80 -0.80 -1.91 21.49
C ALA A 80 0.49 -2.40 20.84
N LEU A 81 1.65 -2.04 21.39
CA LEU A 81 2.96 -2.56 20.99
C LEU A 81 3.09 -4.06 21.33
N GLU A 82 2.67 -4.48 22.52
CA GLU A 82 2.64 -5.91 22.88
C GLU A 82 1.67 -6.73 22.01
N LYS A 83 0.47 -6.22 21.73
CA LYS A 83 -0.50 -6.90 20.85
C LYS A 83 -0.04 -6.94 19.39
N MET A 84 0.68 -5.92 18.91
CA MET A 84 1.23 -5.91 17.57
C MET A 84 2.48 -6.79 17.45
N GLY A 85 3.18 -7.05 18.57
CA GLY A 85 4.30 -7.98 18.65
C GLY A 85 3.93 -9.47 18.65
N LEU A 86 2.65 -9.82 18.80
CA LEU A 86 2.19 -11.21 18.94
C LEU A 86 1.08 -11.64 17.95
N GLY A 87 0.66 -10.76 17.04
CA GLY A 87 -0.55 -10.99 16.24
C GLY A 87 -0.46 -10.59 14.76
N GLY A 88 0.33 -11.31 13.97
CA GLY A 88 0.22 -11.31 12.50
C GLY A 88 1.50 -11.78 11.80
N GLY A 89 1.51 -12.82 10.97
CA GLY A 89 0.46 -13.71 10.49
C GLY A 89 1.12 -14.94 9.86
N GLY A 90 0.46 -16.08 10.00
CA GLY A 90 0.98 -17.39 9.62
C GLY A 90 1.26 -17.55 8.13
N GLY A 91 2.33 -18.31 7.88
CA GLY A 91 2.76 -18.78 6.58
C GLY A 91 3.83 -19.87 6.69
N GLY A 92 3.58 -20.89 7.51
CA GLY A 92 4.17 -22.24 7.39
C GLY A 92 5.52 -22.50 8.05
N GLY A 93 5.49 -23.34 9.09
CA GLY A 93 6.54 -24.33 9.34
C GLY A 93 7.18 -24.31 10.72
N GLY A 94 6.68 -25.18 11.61
CA GLY A 94 7.48 -25.83 12.67
C GLY A 94 7.74 -25.01 13.93
N GLY A 95 7.17 -25.47 15.04
CA GLY A 95 7.42 -24.88 16.36
C GLY A 95 8.85 -25.08 16.84
N ASP A 96 9.27 -24.19 17.71
CA ASP A 96 9.84 -24.54 19.01
C ASP A 96 9.82 -23.27 19.87
N SER A 97 9.19 -23.37 21.03
CA SER A 97 9.35 -22.38 22.09
C SER A 97 10.64 -22.74 22.83
N ASP A 98 11.77 -22.12 22.48
CA ASP A 98 12.92 -22.07 23.38
C ASP A 98 13.86 -20.87 23.12
N ASN A 99 14.25 -20.22 24.23
CA ASN A 99 15.45 -19.40 24.45
C ASN A 99 15.71 -18.08 23.69
N GLY A 100 15.24 -16.97 24.27
CA GLY A 100 16.09 -16.06 25.08
C GLY A 100 17.34 -15.37 24.50
N GLY A 101 17.75 -15.60 23.26
CA GLY A 101 18.94 -14.95 22.69
C GLY A 101 19.25 -15.28 21.22
N GLY A 102 18.59 -16.28 20.63
CA GLY A 102 18.74 -16.61 19.20
C GLY A 102 17.91 -15.73 18.26
N GLY A 103 16.76 -15.24 18.74
CA GLY A 103 15.84 -14.39 17.98
C GLY A 103 16.47 -13.05 17.59
N GLU A 104 17.15 -12.40 18.54
CA GLU A 104 17.80 -11.10 18.32
C GLU A 104 18.95 -11.18 17.32
N LYS A 105 19.76 -12.24 17.38
CA LYS A 105 20.85 -12.47 16.41
C LYS A 105 20.32 -12.68 14.98
N ASN A 106 19.20 -13.40 14.82
CA ASN A 106 18.55 -13.61 13.53
C ASN A 106 17.91 -12.31 13.02
N GLU A 107 17.20 -11.59 13.88
CA GLU A 107 16.59 -10.31 13.55
C GLU A 107 17.66 -9.28 13.14
N ARG A 108 18.74 -9.18 13.91
CA ARG A 108 19.90 -8.35 13.60
C ARG A 108 20.55 -8.72 12.27
N SER A 109 20.74 -10.01 12.00
CA SER A 109 21.26 -10.48 10.71
C SER A 109 20.37 -10.06 9.54
N ARG A 110 19.05 -10.07 9.72
CA ARG A 110 18.08 -9.58 8.73
C ARG A 110 18.18 -8.05 8.59
N ARG A 111 18.30 -7.31 9.68
CA ARG A 111 18.47 -5.84 9.70
C ARG A 111 19.76 -5.43 8.98
N MET A 112 20.91 -6.03 9.28
CA MET A 112 22.18 -5.79 8.59
C MET A 112 22.07 -6.02 7.07
N LYS A 113 21.47 -7.14 6.64
CA LYS A 113 21.24 -7.43 5.21
C LYS A 113 20.34 -6.38 4.55
N SER A 114 19.30 -5.92 5.25
CA SER A 114 18.39 -4.87 4.78
C SER A 114 19.11 -3.53 4.60
N LEU A 115 19.89 -3.10 5.60
CA LEU A 115 20.68 -1.87 5.54
C LEU A 115 21.70 -1.90 4.41
N ARG A 116 22.44 -3.00 4.25
CA ARG A 116 23.35 -3.20 3.11
C ARG A 116 22.64 -3.11 1.76
N LYS A 117 21.41 -3.65 1.65
CA LYS A 117 20.60 -3.51 0.44
C LYS A 117 20.19 -2.06 0.19
N LYS A 118 19.75 -1.32 1.22
CA LYS A 118 19.40 0.10 1.10
C LYS A 118 20.60 0.94 0.67
N LEU A 119 21.79 0.70 1.22
CA LEU A 119 23.02 1.39 0.82
C LEU A 119 23.34 1.18 -0.66
N ARG A 120 23.27 -0.06 -1.16
CA ARG A 120 23.46 -0.34 -2.60
C ARG A 120 22.45 0.39 -3.49
N GLN A 121 21.18 0.46 -3.08
CA GLN A 121 20.16 1.19 -3.83
C GLN A 121 20.43 2.71 -3.86
N VAL A 122 20.92 3.25 -2.75
CA VAL A 122 21.30 4.68 -2.66
C VAL A 122 22.53 4.97 -3.53
N GLU A 123 23.50 4.06 -3.58
CA GLU A 123 24.67 4.18 -4.47
C GLU A 123 24.30 4.08 -5.95
N GLU A 124 23.42 3.14 -6.32
CA GLU A 124 22.91 3.05 -7.70
C GLU A 124 22.14 4.32 -8.08
N LEU A 125 21.31 4.85 -7.18
CA LEU A 125 20.60 6.11 -7.39
C LEU A 125 21.57 7.27 -7.61
N ARG A 126 22.66 7.34 -6.83
CA ARG A 126 23.72 8.34 -7.01
C ARG A 126 24.40 8.19 -8.37
N LEU A 127 24.79 6.97 -8.76
CA LEU A 127 25.44 6.71 -10.05
C LEU A 127 24.53 7.07 -11.23
N ARG A 128 23.22 6.81 -11.13
CA ARG A 128 22.25 7.18 -12.17
C ARG A 128 22.11 8.70 -12.31
N LEU A 129 22.22 9.45 -11.22
CA LEU A 129 22.26 10.90 -11.25
C LEU A 129 23.57 11.43 -11.86
N GLU A 130 24.72 10.87 -11.46
CA GLU A 130 26.03 11.23 -12.03
C GLU A 130 26.11 10.92 -13.52
N ARG A 131 25.51 9.81 -13.96
CA ARG A 131 25.40 9.44 -15.39
C ARG A 131 24.43 10.34 -16.18
N GLY A 132 23.70 11.23 -15.51
CA GLY A 132 22.67 12.06 -16.14
C GLY A 132 21.47 11.26 -16.65
N ALA A 133 21.27 10.03 -16.16
CA ALA A 133 20.11 9.21 -16.53
C ALA A 133 18.80 9.72 -15.89
N LEU A 134 18.92 10.61 -14.90
CA LEU A 134 17.82 11.34 -14.27
C LEU A 134 18.11 12.84 -14.42
N PRO A 135 17.40 13.56 -15.31
CA PRO A 135 17.68 14.96 -15.62
C PRO A 135 17.37 15.91 -14.45
N GLU A 136 16.37 15.58 -13.62
CA GLU A 136 16.12 16.26 -12.35
C GLU A 136 15.90 15.22 -11.22
N PRO A 137 16.71 15.24 -10.15
CA PRO A 137 16.46 14.40 -8.99
C PRO A 137 15.16 14.81 -8.29
N SER A 138 14.24 13.87 -8.15
CA SER A 138 13.02 14.05 -7.36
C SER A 138 13.37 14.38 -5.89
N PRO A 139 12.56 15.20 -5.19
CA PRO A 139 12.80 15.52 -3.77
C PRO A 139 12.87 14.27 -2.88
N GLU A 140 12.15 13.20 -3.23
CA GLU A 140 12.24 11.93 -2.52
C GLU A 140 13.60 11.24 -2.72
N GLN A 141 14.18 11.36 -3.92
CA GLN A 141 15.51 10.81 -4.24
C GLN A 141 16.61 11.56 -3.48
N LEU A 142 16.50 12.89 -3.39
CA LEU A 142 17.40 13.71 -2.57
C LEU A 142 17.31 13.32 -1.08
N GLN A 143 16.11 13.10 -0.56
CA GLN A 143 15.95 12.60 0.81
C GLN A 143 16.58 11.21 1.00
N LYS A 144 16.45 10.30 0.02
CA LYS A 144 17.11 8.97 0.08
C LYS A 144 18.63 9.09 0.12
N LEU A 145 19.20 9.99 -0.67
CA LEU A 145 20.64 10.28 -0.66
C LEU A 145 21.08 10.92 0.67
N GLY A 146 20.30 11.87 1.21
CA GLY A 146 20.57 12.49 2.50
C GLY A 146 20.54 11.52 3.68
N ARG A 147 19.68 10.48 3.61
CA ARG A 147 19.61 9.41 4.62
C ARG A 147 20.76 8.40 4.55
N ARG A 148 21.65 8.47 3.55
CA ARG A 148 22.78 7.54 3.39
C ARG A 148 23.61 7.42 4.67
N ARG A 149 24.01 8.56 5.23
CA ARG A 149 24.88 8.60 6.43
C ARG A 149 24.23 7.91 7.62
N ALA A 150 22.92 8.15 7.83
CA ALA A 150 22.18 7.49 8.91
C ALA A 150 22.11 5.97 8.73
N LEU A 151 21.98 5.48 7.49
CA LEU A 151 22.00 4.04 7.20
C LEU A 151 23.39 3.41 7.45
N GLU A 152 24.48 4.12 7.17
CA GLU A 152 25.85 3.69 7.46
C GLU A 152 26.12 3.67 8.98
N GLU A 153 25.66 4.69 9.71
CA GLU A 153 25.78 4.77 11.16
C GLU A 153 24.97 3.66 11.86
N GLU A 154 23.72 3.41 11.43
CA GLU A 154 22.91 2.29 11.96
C GLU A 154 23.55 0.94 11.66
N LEU A 155 24.10 0.75 10.46
CA LEU A 155 24.80 -0.49 10.11
C LEU A 155 26.04 -0.69 10.99
N ARG A 156 26.83 0.37 11.22
CA ARG A 156 28.03 0.31 12.07
C ARG A 156 27.66 0.00 13.53
N ALA A 157 26.62 0.62 14.07
CA ALA A 157 26.13 0.30 15.41
C ALA A 157 25.75 -1.19 15.51
N LEU A 158 24.98 -1.67 14.52
CA LEU A 158 24.65 -3.08 14.38
C LEU A 158 25.84 -3.97 13.99
N GLU A 159 27.06 -3.48 13.80
CA GLU A 159 28.27 -4.30 13.64
C GLU A 159 29.10 -4.32 14.94
N MET A 160 29.13 -3.22 15.70
CA MET A 160 29.81 -3.11 16.99
C MET A 160 29.12 -3.90 18.11
N ASP A 161 27.79 -4.04 18.08
CA ASP A 161 27.03 -4.79 19.08
C ASP A 161 27.14 -6.35 18.90
N SER A 162 28.16 -6.86 18.17
CA SER A 162 28.37 -8.27 17.76
C SER A 162 29.49 -8.88 18.55
#